data_AF-A0A1S3L356-F1
#
_entry.id   AF-A0A1S3L356-F1
#
_cell.length_a   1.000
_cell.length_b   1.000
_cell.length_c   1.000
_cell.angle_alpha   90.00
_cell.angle_beta   90.00
_cell.angle_gamma   90.00
#
_symmetry.space_group_name_H-M   'P 1'
#
loop_
_entity.id
_entity.type
_entity.pdbx_description
1 polymer ?
#
loop_
_entity_poly.entity_id
_entity_poly.type
_entity_poly.pdbx_seq_one_letter_code
_entity_poly.pdbx_strand_id
1 'polypeptide(L)'
;MGSVLALAGAGRQNWPFSSDTPSPQWDTPLPHWDTPPRWERRDGLLPNPGSFHALHHSCKDVFPQQIEGVKMIVNKTLSSFFKASHTFHLSAVSPSQYRFHVEHRQSDSHGKDTDSPVLIGEMDSSGSLNAHSLLHLSERIRAKAVFQVGGSDLPGDGHCK
;
A
#
# COMPACT_ATOMS: atom_id res chain seq x y z
N MET A 1 -7.34 38.20 -44.08
CA MET A 1 -7.67 38.77 -42.77
C MET A 1 -8.89 38.01 -42.25
N GLY A 2 -8.69 37.13 -41.29
CA GLY A 2 -9.69 36.15 -40.82
C GLY A 2 -10.04 36.32 -39.34
N SER A 3 -11.29 35.97 -39.03
CA SER A 3 -11.86 35.30 -37.84
C SER A 3 -11.22 35.41 -36.44
N VAL A 4 -11.90 35.37 -35.28
CA VAL A 4 -13.31 35.40 -34.80
C VAL A 4 -13.29 35.05 -33.27
N LEU A 5 -14.18 35.67 -32.45
CA LEU A 5 -14.76 35.24 -31.11
C LEU A 5 -13.83 35.05 -29.87
N ALA A 6 -14.21 35.26 -28.59
CA ALA A 6 -15.37 35.82 -27.88
C ALA A 6 -15.10 36.08 -26.36
N LEU A 7 -15.83 37.07 -25.83
CA LEU A 7 -16.44 37.34 -24.50
C LEU A 7 -15.96 36.74 -23.16
N ALA A 8 -15.93 37.64 -22.17
CA ALA A 8 -15.74 37.47 -20.74
C ALA A 8 -16.97 36.91 -19.99
N GLY A 9 -16.71 36.28 -18.83
CA GLY A 9 -17.73 35.88 -17.84
C GLY A 9 -17.36 36.34 -16.44
N ALA A 10 -18.26 37.10 -15.82
CA ALA A 10 -18.11 37.80 -14.55
C ALA A 10 -18.07 36.86 -13.32
N GLY A 11 -17.31 37.27 -12.30
CA GLY A 11 -17.11 36.52 -11.07
C GLY A 11 -18.29 36.49 -10.10
N ARG A 12 -18.24 35.54 -9.17
CA ARG A 12 -18.91 35.63 -7.86
C ARG A 12 -18.01 35.03 -6.78
N GLN A 13 -17.83 35.82 -5.74
CA GLN A 13 -17.09 35.60 -4.51
C GLN A 13 -18.14 35.12 -3.49
N ASN A 14 -17.92 34.05 -2.73
CA ASN A 14 -18.88 33.61 -1.71
C ASN A 14 -18.21 33.39 -0.35
N TRP A 15 -18.66 34.15 0.64
CA TRP A 15 -18.31 34.14 2.08
C TRP A 15 -19.26 33.19 2.86
N PRO A 16 -19.01 32.86 4.15
CA PRO A 16 -19.34 31.56 4.73
C PRO A 16 -20.64 31.52 5.55
N PHE A 17 -21.60 32.41 5.31
CA PHE A 17 -22.90 32.39 6.00
C PHE A 17 -24.04 32.53 5.00
N SER A 18 -24.38 31.43 4.33
CA SER A 18 -25.69 31.23 3.70
C SER A 18 -26.44 30.13 4.44
N SER A 19 -27.61 30.47 4.93
CA SER A 19 -28.57 29.62 5.63
C SER A 19 -29.40 28.79 4.65
N ASP A 20 -28.75 27.96 3.83
CA ASP A 20 -29.43 26.90 3.09
C ASP A 20 -29.07 25.58 3.75
N THR A 21 -29.97 25.08 4.58
CA THR A 21 -29.89 23.71 5.09
C THR A 21 -30.33 22.79 3.95
N PRO A 22 -29.46 21.93 3.39
CA PRO A 22 -29.95 20.83 2.58
C PRO A 22 -30.68 19.87 3.53
N SER A 23 -31.95 19.61 3.21
CA SER A 23 -32.73 18.51 3.77
C SER A 23 -31.88 17.24 3.84
N PRO A 24 -31.99 16.43 4.92
CA PRO A 24 -31.23 15.19 4.99
C PRO A 24 -31.68 14.28 3.85
N GLN A 25 -30.80 14.12 2.86
CA GLN A 25 -31.00 13.25 1.71
C GLN A 25 -30.82 11.81 2.19
N TRP A 26 -31.88 11.24 2.78
CA TRP A 26 -31.95 9.81 3.07
C TRP A 26 -32.29 8.97 1.83
N ASP A 27 -32.39 9.60 0.65
CA ASP A 27 -32.85 8.97 -0.60
C ASP A 27 -31.71 8.59 -1.56
N THR A 28 -30.46 8.48 -1.11
CA THR A 28 -29.53 7.60 -1.83
C THR A 28 -29.90 6.16 -1.48
N PRO A 29 -30.22 5.30 -2.46
CA PRO A 29 -30.26 3.88 -2.20
C PRO A 29 -28.90 3.50 -1.62
N LEU A 30 -28.91 3.09 -0.35
CA LEU A 30 -27.79 2.38 0.27
C LEU A 30 -27.31 1.32 -0.73
N PRO A 31 -26.01 1.00 -0.83
CA PRO A 31 -25.57 -0.13 -1.64
C PRO A 31 -26.29 -1.37 -1.14
N HIS A 32 -27.36 -1.68 -1.86
CA HIS A 32 -28.28 -2.79 -1.73
C HIS A 32 -27.50 -4.06 -1.40
N TRP A 33 -27.83 -4.66 -0.25
CA TRP A 33 -27.45 -6.02 0.09
C TRP A 33 -28.01 -7.05 -0.91
N ASP A 34 -28.81 -6.62 -1.89
CA ASP A 34 -29.37 -7.42 -2.98
C ASP A 34 -28.41 -7.64 -4.15
N THR A 35 -27.16 -7.17 -4.09
CA THR A 35 -26.16 -7.68 -5.05
C THR A 35 -25.79 -9.09 -4.62
N PRO A 36 -26.10 -10.13 -5.40
CA PRO A 36 -25.70 -11.49 -5.06
C PRO A 36 -24.19 -11.46 -4.82
N PRO A 37 -23.70 -12.05 -3.71
CA PRO A 37 -22.30 -11.95 -3.38
C PRO A 37 -21.51 -12.55 -4.54
N ARG A 38 -20.31 -12.03 -4.79
CA ARG A 38 -19.52 -12.30 -6.00
C ARG A 38 -19.38 -13.80 -6.37
N TRP A 39 -19.59 -14.73 -5.43
CA TRP A 39 -19.60 -16.18 -5.65
C TRP A 39 -20.77 -16.70 -6.52
N GLU A 40 -21.84 -15.93 -6.70
CA GLU A 40 -22.99 -16.29 -7.53
C GLU A 40 -22.83 -15.88 -9.01
N ARG A 41 -21.76 -15.14 -9.34
CA ARG A 41 -21.49 -14.67 -10.71
C ARG A 41 -20.36 -15.47 -11.39
N ARG A 42 -20.66 -16.69 -11.84
CA ARG A 42 -20.10 -17.33 -13.06
C ARG A 42 -20.35 -18.85 -13.08
N ASP A 43 -21.08 -19.30 -14.09
CA ASP A 43 -20.90 -20.57 -14.83
C ASP A 43 -20.63 -21.87 -14.04
N GLY A 44 -21.11 -22.01 -12.80
CA GLY A 44 -21.01 -23.24 -12.02
C GLY A 44 -19.58 -23.62 -11.55
N LEU A 45 -18.59 -22.77 -11.81
CA LEU A 45 -17.22 -22.95 -11.31
C LEU A 45 -17.01 -22.04 -10.10
N LEU A 46 -16.89 -22.65 -8.92
CA LEU A 46 -16.57 -21.92 -7.70
C LEU A 46 -15.25 -21.16 -7.89
N PRO A 47 -15.20 -19.85 -7.56
CA PRO A 47 -13.97 -19.08 -7.64
C PRO A 47 -12.93 -19.62 -6.65
N ASN A 48 -11.64 -19.39 -6.93
CA ASN A 48 -10.56 -19.76 -6.02
C ASN A 48 -10.84 -19.17 -4.61
N PRO A 49 -11.02 -20.00 -3.57
CA PRO A 49 -11.39 -19.55 -2.23
C PRO A 49 -10.31 -18.72 -1.53
N GLY A 50 -9.12 -18.58 -2.13
CA GLY A 50 -8.01 -17.82 -1.56
C GLY A 50 -7.10 -18.67 -0.68
N SER A 51 -6.16 -18.04 0.01
CA SER A 51 -5.25 -18.75 0.93
C SER A 51 -5.88 -18.90 2.32
N PHE A 52 -5.55 -19.98 3.03
CA PHE A 52 -5.98 -20.18 4.42
C PHE A 52 -5.62 -19.00 5.33
N HIS A 53 -4.47 -18.37 5.11
CA HIS A 53 -4.02 -17.19 5.86
C HIS A 53 -4.97 -15.99 5.70
N ALA A 54 -5.62 -15.82 4.54
CA ALA A 54 -6.53 -14.72 4.29
C ALA A 54 -7.77 -14.77 5.20
N LEU A 55 -8.22 -15.97 5.60
CA LEU A 55 -9.40 -16.14 6.44
C LEU A 55 -9.24 -15.45 7.81
N HIS A 56 -8.14 -15.73 8.51
CA HIS A 56 -7.86 -15.12 9.81
C HIS A 56 -7.39 -13.66 9.67
N HIS A 57 -6.70 -13.32 8.58
CA HIS A 57 -6.25 -11.96 8.30
C HIS A 57 -7.43 -10.99 8.24
N SER A 58 -8.52 -11.33 7.54
CA SER A 58 -9.71 -10.48 7.45
C SER A 58 -10.34 -10.15 8.80
N CYS A 59 -10.28 -11.08 9.76
CA CYS A 59 -10.75 -10.83 11.12
C CYS A 59 -9.75 -10.00 11.93
N LYS A 60 -8.44 -10.19 11.72
CA LYS A 60 -7.39 -9.46 12.44
C LYS A 60 -7.28 -7.99 12.02
N ASP A 61 -7.54 -7.68 10.74
CA ASP A 61 -7.34 -6.34 10.17
C ASP A 61 -8.28 -5.26 10.71
N VAL A 62 -9.40 -5.66 11.34
CA VAL A 62 -10.36 -4.69 11.91
C VAL A 62 -9.88 -4.10 13.23
N PHE A 63 -8.90 -4.72 13.88
CA PHE A 63 -8.39 -4.24 15.17
C PHE A 63 -7.42 -3.08 14.95
N PRO A 64 -7.63 -1.94 15.64
CA PRO A 64 -6.74 -0.79 15.49
C PRO A 64 -5.35 -1.12 16.01
N GLN A 65 -4.32 -0.68 15.27
CA GLN A 65 -2.95 -0.77 15.74
C GLN A 65 -2.66 0.39 16.70
N GLN A 66 -2.25 0.06 17.92
CA GLN A 66 -1.78 1.06 18.87
C GLN A 66 -0.44 1.63 18.40
N ILE A 67 -0.38 2.95 18.21
CA ILE A 67 0.85 3.67 17.89
C ILE A 67 1.29 4.41 19.15
N GLU A 68 2.55 4.22 19.53
CA GLU A 68 3.18 4.95 20.62
C GLU A 68 4.03 6.08 20.03
N GLY A 69 3.81 7.31 20.49
CA GLY A 69 4.52 8.48 19.97
C GLY A 69 4.04 8.89 18.56
N VAL A 70 4.98 9.21 17.68
CA VAL A 70 4.72 9.74 16.34
C VAL A 70 5.34 8.84 15.28
N LYS A 71 4.51 8.35 14.36
CA LYS A 71 4.95 7.59 13.17
C LYS A 71 4.76 8.44 11.92
N MET A 72 5.87 8.83 11.30
CA MET A 72 5.87 9.56 10.02
C MET A 72 6.33 8.61 8.91
N ILE A 73 5.59 8.57 7.81
CA ILE A 73 5.90 7.74 6.65
C ILE A 73 5.98 8.63 5.41
N VAL A 74 7.11 8.57 4.71
CA VAL A 74 7.33 9.28 3.45
C VAL A 74 7.50 8.23 2.34
N ASN A 75 6.55 8.18 1.42
CA ASN A 75 6.57 7.25 0.29
C ASN A 75 6.97 8.00 -0.98
N LYS A 76 8.02 7.53 -1.66
CA LYS A 76 8.52 8.09 -2.90
C LYS A 76 8.55 7.02 -3.99
N THR A 77 7.74 7.21 -5.02
CA THR A 77 7.80 6.38 -6.24
C THR A 77 8.82 7.00 -7.19
N LEU A 78 9.89 6.27 -7.48
CA LEU A 78 10.94 6.73 -8.42
C LEU A 78 10.64 6.29 -9.86
N SER A 79 9.91 5.19 -10.03
CA SER A 79 9.48 4.63 -11.31
C SER A 79 8.24 3.75 -11.09
N SER A 80 7.55 3.35 -12.16
CA SER A 80 6.45 2.38 -12.11
C SER A 80 6.82 1.08 -11.37
N PHE A 81 8.10 0.75 -11.40
CA PHE A 81 8.68 -0.49 -10.91
C PHE A 81 9.54 -0.32 -9.65
N PHE A 82 9.66 0.89 -9.12
CA PHE A 82 10.54 1.17 -8.00
C PHE A 82 9.92 2.18 -7.04
N LYS A 83 9.69 1.73 -5.81
CA LYS A 83 9.17 2.54 -4.72
C LYS A 83 10.12 2.48 -3.54
N ALA A 84 10.36 3.62 -2.92
CA ALA A 84 11.09 3.75 -1.69
C ALA A 84 10.15 4.35 -0.62
N SER A 85 10.23 3.85 0.61
CA SER A 85 9.48 4.34 1.75
C SER A 85 10.43 4.58 2.92
N HIS A 86 10.24 5.69 3.60
CA HIS A 86 11.00 6.12 4.77
C HIS A 86 10.04 6.22 5.94
N THR A 87 10.22 5.36 6.94
CA THR A 87 9.40 5.37 8.15
C THR A 87 10.24 5.86 9.32
N PHE A 88 9.82 6.95 9.93
CA PHE A 88 10.38 7.47 11.18
C PHE A 88 9.38 7.17 12.29
N HIS A 89 9.84 6.49 13.33
CA HIS A 89 9.08 6.21 14.53
C HIS A 89 9.75 6.91 15.70
N LEU A 90 9.12 7.95 16.23
CA LEU A 90 9.62 8.76 17.33
C LEU A 90 8.79 8.45 18.57
N SER A 91 9.42 7.97 19.64
CA SER A 91 8.75 7.69 20.91
C SER A 91 9.52 8.32 22.06
N ALA A 92 8.79 8.68 23.13
CA ALA A 92 9.36 9.15 24.39
C ALA A 92 9.62 7.99 25.38
N VAL A 93 9.10 6.80 25.09
CA VAL A 93 9.16 5.61 25.95
C VAL A 93 10.06 4.53 25.36
N SER A 94 10.02 4.35 24.03
CA SER A 94 10.86 3.41 23.29
C SER A 94 11.91 4.13 22.43
N PRO A 95 13.03 3.47 22.07
CA PRO A 95 14.04 4.06 21.19
C PRO A 95 13.43 4.49 19.85
N SER A 96 13.76 5.69 19.41
CA SER A 96 13.33 6.16 18.10
C SER A 96 13.99 5.33 16.99
N GLN A 97 13.21 4.91 15.99
CA GLN A 97 13.64 4.00 14.94
C GLN A 97 13.43 4.64 13.56
N TYR A 98 14.41 4.44 12.68
CA TYR A 98 14.26 4.71 11.25
C TYR A 98 14.21 3.39 10.48
N ARG A 99 13.29 3.28 9.52
CA ARG A 99 13.22 2.15 8.59
C ARG A 99 13.19 2.62 7.16
N PHE A 100 14.09 2.05 6.38
CA PHE A 100 14.16 2.22 4.95
C PHE A 100 13.57 0.99 4.27
N HIS A 101 12.52 1.19 3.50
CA HIS A 101 11.84 0.14 2.76
C HIS A 101 11.91 0.42 1.27
N VAL A 102 12.21 -0.60 0.48
CA VAL A 102 12.28 -0.53 -0.98
C VAL A 102 11.50 -1.69 -1.56
N GLU A 103 10.64 -1.37 -2.52
CA GLU A 103 9.91 -2.34 -3.33
C GLU A 103 10.34 -2.15 -4.78
N HIS A 104 10.87 -3.23 -5.37
CA HIS A 104 11.15 -3.33 -6.78
C HIS A 104 10.26 -4.38 -7.42
N ARG A 105 9.50 -3.97 -8.43
CA ARG A 105 8.70 -4.87 -9.27
C ARG A 105 9.43 -5.04 -10.60
N GLN A 106 9.64 -6.26 -11.05
CA GLN A 106 10.21 -6.46 -12.38
C GLN A 106 9.21 -6.00 -13.46
N SER A 107 9.72 -5.35 -14.50
CA SER A 107 8.93 -5.00 -15.68
C SER A 107 8.91 -6.19 -16.63
N ASP A 108 7.74 -6.81 -16.81
CA ASP A 108 7.56 -7.78 -17.87
C ASP A 108 7.00 -7.09 -19.12
N SER A 109 7.75 -7.16 -20.22
CA SER A 109 7.34 -6.62 -21.53
C SER A 109 6.15 -7.35 -22.15
N HIS A 110 5.66 -8.42 -21.51
CA HIS A 110 4.61 -9.29 -22.00
C HIS A 110 3.32 -9.20 -21.15
N GLY A 111 2.72 -8.01 -21.11
CA GLY A 111 1.27 -7.78 -21.04
C GLY A 111 0.46 -8.17 -19.78
N LYS A 112 0.97 -8.98 -18.86
CA LYS A 112 0.28 -9.29 -17.59
C LYS A 112 1.04 -8.70 -16.41
N ASP A 113 0.72 -7.44 -16.09
CA ASP A 113 1.27 -6.75 -14.92
C ASP A 113 1.15 -7.56 -13.62
N THR A 114 0.19 -8.48 -13.49
CA THR A 114 -0.10 -9.22 -12.24
C THR A 114 0.89 -10.32 -11.89
N ASP A 115 1.67 -10.82 -12.85
CA ASP A 115 2.55 -11.98 -12.65
C ASP A 115 4.03 -11.63 -12.54
N SER A 116 4.37 -10.35 -12.60
CA SER A 116 5.76 -9.95 -12.51
C SER A 116 6.32 -10.10 -11.10
N PRO A 117 7.58 -10.56 -10.96
CA PRO A 117 8.18 -10.79 -9.66
C PRO A 117 8.39 -9.49 -8.90
N VAL A 118 8.29 -9.58 -7.57
CA VAL A 118 8.44 -8.45 -6.65
C VAL A 118 9.51 -8.76 -5.62
N LEU A 119 10.47 -7.86 -5.49
CA LEU A 119 11.52 -7.86 -4.49
C LEU A 119 11.25 -6.74 -3.50
N ILE A 120 11.30 -7.05 -2.22
CA ILE A 120 11.07 -6.11 -1.14
C ILE A 120 12.24 -6.21 -0.17
N GLY A 121 12.82 -5.09 0.19
CA GLY A 121 13.87 -4.99 1.21
C GLY A 121 13.50 -3.94 2.23
N GLU A 122 13.62 -4.26 3.51
CA GLU A 122 13.46 -3.35 4.64
C GLU A 122 14.68 -3.44 5.52
N MET A 123 15.33 -2.31 5.78
CA MET A 123 16.42 -2.18 6.72
C MET A 123 16.04 -1.20 7.82
N ASP A 124 16.36 -1.53 9.06
CA ASP A 124 16.20 -0.62 10.18
C ASP A 124 17.52 -0.02 10.65
N SER A 125 17.43 1.03 11.46
CA SER A 125 18.58 1.72 12.05
C SER A 125 19.39 0.86 13.02
N SER A 126 18.91 -0.33 13.41
CA SER A 126 19.66 -1.28 14.25
C SER A 126 20.57 -2.19 13.43
N GLY A 127 20.52 -2.11 12.10
CA GLY A 127 21.23 -3.00 11.20
C GLY A 127 20.49 -4.31 10.91
N SER A 128 19.23 -4.43 11.33
CA SER A 128 18.39 -5.57 10.97
C SER A 128 17.87 -5.39 9.55
N LEU A 129 17.95 -6.45 8.75
CA LEU A 129 17.51 -6.49 7.35
C LEU A 129 16.46 -7.57 7.18
N ASN A 130 15.37 -7.24 6.51
CA ASN A 130 14.35 -8.18 6.06
C ASN A 130 14.20 -8.06 4.54
N ALA A 131 14.26 -9.18 3.83
CA ALA A 131 14.08 -9.25 2.39
C ALA A 131 13.02 -10.29 2.03
N HIS A 132 12.14 -9.93 1.10
CA HIS A 132 11.13 -10.81 0.54
C HIS A 132 11.25 -10.86 -0.98
N SER A 133 11.21 -12.06 -1.54
CA SER A 133 11.16 -12.27 -2.98
C SER A 133 9.90 -13.05 -3.33
N LEU A 134 9.01 -12.42 -4.08
CA LEU A 134 7.74 -12.97 -4.54
C LEU A 134 7.86 -13.27 -6.03
N LEU A 135 7.73 -14.55 -6.39
CA LEU A 135 7.93 -15.05 -7.75
C LEU A 135 6.68 -15.82 -8.17
N HIS A 136 6.17 -15.54 -9.37
CA HIS A 136 5.16 -16.40 -10.00
C HIS A 136 5.90 -17.32 -10.98
N LEU A 137 6.05 -18.60 -10.61
CA LEU A 137 6.75 -19.59 -11.43
C LEU A 137 5.84 -20.15 -12.53
N SER A 138 4.53 -20.16 -12.30
CA SER A 138 3.49 -20.45 -13.30
C SER A 138 2.17 -19.78 -12.92
N GLU A 139 1.14 -19.87 -13.76
CA GLU A 139 -0.20 -19.28 -13.50
C GLU A 139 -0.84 -19.74 -12.18
N ARG A 140 -0.41 -20.89 -11.62
CA ARG A 140 -0.95 -21.43 -10.37
C ARG A 140 0.09 -21.61 -9.27
N ILE A 141 1.38 -21.48 -9.60
CA ILE A 141 2.48 -21.71 -8.65
C ILE A 141 3.13 -20.37 -8.30
N ARG A 142 2.98 -19.99 -7.05
CA ARG A 142 3.59 -18.79 -6.46
C ARG A 142 4.61 -19.21 -5.42
N ALA A 143 5.81 -18.64 -5.50
CA ALA A 143 6.89 -18.86 -4.55
C ALA A 143 7.15 -17.57 -3.76
N LYS A 144 7.41 -17.72 -2.46
CA LYS A 144 7.79 -16.63 -1.56
C LYS A 144 9.06 -17.06 -0.83
N ALA A 145 10.14 -16.31 -1.01
CA ALA A 145 11.34 -16.43 -0.20
C ALA A 145 11.39 -15.27 0.81
N VAL A 146 11.83 -15.57 2.03
CA VAL A 146 11.96 -14.59 3.12
C VAL A 146 13.33 -14.77 3.76
N PHE A 147 14.07 -13.68 3.86
CA PHE A 147 15.38 -13.63 4.49
C PHE A 147 15.36 -12.56 5.58
N GLN A 148 15.85 -12.89 6.77
CA GLN A 148 15.94 -11.96 7.88
C GLN A 148 17.31 -12.07 8.53
N VAL A 149 17.96 -10.93 8.74
CA VAL A 149 19.27 -10.82 9.40
C VAL A 149 19.12 -9.86 10.57
N GLY A 150 19.61 -10.24 11.75
CA GLY A 150 19.64 -9.39 12.93
C GLY A 150 21.00 -8.69 13.09
N GLY A 151 20.99 -7.43 13.53
CA GLY A 151 22.17 -6.56 13.63
C GLY A 151 23.20 -6.90 14.73
N SER A 152 23.24 -8.14 15.25
CA SER A 152 24.10 -8.51 16.38
C SER A 152 25.19 -9.55 16.08
N ASP A 153 25.56 -9.78 14.81
CA ASP A 153 26.59 -10.78 14.47
C ASP A 153 27.46 -10.38 13.27
N LEU A 154 28.02 -9.16 13.31
CA LEU A 154 29.24 -8.85 12.55
C LEU A 154 30.43 -8.93 13.52
N PRO A 155 31.37 -9.88 13.34
CA PRO A 155 32.59 -9.93 14.14
C PRO A 155 33.48 -8.74 13.78
N GLY A 156 33.25 -7.62 14.44
CA GLY A 156 34.16 -6.48 14.46
C GLY A 156 35.11 -6.62 15.65
N ASP A 157 36.25 -7.28 15.43
CA ASP A 157 37.49 -6.97 16.16
C ASP A 157 38.71 -7.53 15.41
N GLY A 158 38.99 -6.89 14.27
CA GLY A 158 40.28 -7.00 13.57
C GLY A 158 41.16 -5.81 13.94
N HIS A 159 41.54 -5.68 15.21
CA HIS A 159 42.63 -4.80 15.63
C HIS A 159 43.93 -5.32 15.01
N CYS A 160 44.36 -4.75 13.88
CA CYS A 160 45.71 -4.95 13.37
C CYS A 160 46.67 -4.15 14.27
N LYS A 161 47.44 -4.85 15.09
CA LYS A 161 48.70 -4.33 15.64
C LYS A 161 49.78 -4.34 14.57
#